data_AF-A0A830GU80-F1
#
_entry.id   AF-A0A830GU80-F1
#
_cell.length_a   1.000
_cell.length_b   1.000
_cell.length_c   1.000
_cell.angle_alpha   90.00
_cell.angle_beta   90.00
_cell.angle_gamma   90.00
#
_symmetry.space_group_name_H-M   'P 1'
#
loop_
_entity.id
_entity.type
_entity.pdbx_description
1 polymer ?
#
loop_
_entity_poly.entity_id
_entity_poly.type
_entity_poly.pdbx_seq_one_letter_code
_entity_poly.pdbx_strand_id
1 'polypeptide(L)'
;MGGLHFGLGHGLGFLIIALPLVLAMRSLPYKAAVDDAALAVSLAIACVAVYSAARGIDLELGPRGAQGLGVLQGALALTPTKVLVIALAAAADVYVGIAALAAFTLGSVAVMTAYGRARAAIPSGLDRVITIAVSLASILYAALGLLGLAYLG
;
A
#
# COMPACT_ATOMS: atom_id res chain seq x y z
N MET A 1 15.89 -17.34 6.36
CA MET A 1 14.82 -17.58 5.36
C MET A 1 15.32 -17.19 3.98
N GLY A 2 15.05 -17.97 2.94
CA GLY A 2 15.37 -17.55 1.57
C GLY A 2 14.52 -16.35 1.14
N GLY A 3 15.03 -15.52 0.23
CA GLY A 3 14.35 -14.29 -0.22
C GLY A 3 12.92 -14.52 -0.70
N LEU A 4 12.65 -15.64 -1.39
CA LEU A 4 11.30 -16.01 -1.83
C LEU A 4 10.34 -16.26 -0.65
N HIS A 5 10.77 -16.97 0.38
CA HIS A 5 9.94 -17.22 1.57
C HIS A 5 9.64 -15.93 2.32
N PHE A 6 10.62 -15.03 2.42
CA PHE A 6 10.41 -13.72 3.02
C PHE A 6 9.42 -12.88 2.20
N GLY A 7 9.59 -12.82 0.87
CA GLY A 7 8.71 -12.06 0.00
C GLY A 7 7.28 -12.59 -0.01
N LEU A 8 7.09 -13.91 -0.13
CA LEU A 8 5.77 -14.55 -0.03
C LEU A 8 5.13 -14.28 1.33
N GLY A 9 5.88 -14.43 2.42
CA GLY A 9 5.40 -14.10 3.75
C GLY A 9 4.94 -12.64 3.84
N HIS A 10 5.74 -11.70 3.36
CA HIS A 10 5.43 -10.28 3.43
C HIS A 10 4.19 -9.89 2.63
N GLY A 11 4.12 -10.32 1.37
CA GLY A 11 2.96 -10.03 0.51
C GLY A 11 1.68 -10.68 1.02
N LEU A 12 1.72 -11.97 1.35
CA LEU A 12 0.55 -12.69 1.85
C LEU A 12 0.12 -12.19 3.22
N GLY A 13 1.07 -11.85 4.10
CA GLY A 13 0.79 -11.23 5.39
C GLY A 13 -0.02 -9.95 5.24
N PHE A 14 0.35 -9.08 4.30
CA PHE A 14 -0.44 -7.90 3.97
C PHE A 14 -1.85 -8.27 3.50
N LEU A 15 -1.96 -9.18 2.53
CA LEU A 15 -3.24 -9.56 1.94
C LEU A 15 -4.22 -10.15 2.96
N ILE A 16 -3.71 -10.94 3.92
CA ILE A 16 -4.50 -11.55 5.01
C ILE A 16 -5.25 -10.49 5.83
N ILE A 17 -4.66 -9.30 6.03
CA ILE A 17 -5.29 -8.22 6.77
C ILE A 17 -6.08 -7.30 5.83
N ALA A 18 -5.49 -6.93 4.69
CA ALA A 18 -6.03 -5.93 3.80
C ALA A 18 -7.35 -6.38 3.13
N LEU A 19 -7.44 -7.64 2.69
CA LEU A 19 -8.62 -8.11 1.97
C LEU A 19 -9.88 -8.16 2.87
N PRO A 20 -9.86 -8.76 4.08
CA PRO A 20 -11.00 -8.71 4.98
C PRO A 20 -11.37 -7.29 5.39
N LEU A 21 -10.37 -6.42 5.63
CA LEU A 21 -10.60 -5.03 6.00
C LEU A 21 -11.33 -4.26 4.89
N VAL A 22 -10.86 -4.38 3.65
CA VAL A 22 -11.51 -3.74 2.50
C VAL A 22 -12.93 -4.27 2.31
N LEU A 23 -13.15 -5.58 2.41
CA LEU A 23 -14.49 -6.16 2.28
C LEU A 23 -15.43 -5.69 3.41
N ALA A 24 -14.93 -5.57 4.65
CA ALA A 24 -15.69 -5.06 5.79
C ALA A 24 -16.04 -3.57 5.66
N MET A 25 -15.13 -2.74 5.16
CA MET A 25 -15.42 -1.32 4.91
C MET A 25 -16.54 -1.13 3.88
N ARG A 26 -16.58 -2.00 2.85
CA ARG A 26 -17.59 -1.95 1.79
C ARG A 26 -18.97 -2.42 2.22
N SER A 27 -19.08 -3.26 3.24
CA SER A 27 -20.37 -3.74 3.74
C SER A 27 -21.07 -2.75 4.68
N LEU A 28 -20.43 -1.62 4.99
CA LEU A 28 -21.01 -0.58 5.83
C LEU A 28 -22.17 0.13 5.11
N PRO A 29 -23.27 0.43 5.84
CA PRO A 29 -24.46 1.08 5.26
C PRO A 29 -24.22 2.53 4.81
N TYR A 30 -23.09 3.14 5.22
CA TYR A 30 -22.71 4.51 4.90
C TYR A 30 -21.59 4.57 3.85
N LYS A 31 -21.66 3.72 2.82
CA LYS A 31 -20.59 3.54 1.83
C LYS A 31 -20.11 4.87 1.22
N ALA A 32 -21.01 5.78 0.84
CA ALA A 32 -20.61 7.07 0.24
C ALA A 32 -19.72 7.90 1.19
N ALA A 33 -20.08 7.99 2.48
CA ALA A 33 -19.26 8.68 3.47
C ALA A 33 -17.92 7.97 3.72
N VAL A 34 -17.91 6.62 3.65
CA VAL A 34 -16.69 5.81 3.75
C VAL A 34 -15.77 6.02 2.54
N ASP A 35 -16.33 6.18 1.34
CA ASP A 35 -15.58 6.45 0.11
C ASP A 35 -14.91 7.83 0.18
N ASP A 36 -15.66 8.88 0.54
CA ASP A 36 -15.11 10.23 0.70
C ASP A 36 -14.03 10.29 1.78
N ALA A 37 -14.28 9.64 2.92
CA ALA A 37 -13.30 9.53 4.00
C ALA A 37 -12.05 8.76 3.55
N ALA A 38 -12.21 7.68 2.78
CA ALA A 38 -11.10 6.91 2.25
C ALA A 38 -10.28 7.75 1.26
N LEU A 39 -10.91 8.51 0.36
CA LEU A 39 -10.21 9.41 -0.57
C LEU A 39 -9.46 10.52 0.18
N ALA A 40 -10.07 11.12 1.21
CA ALA A 40 -9.41 12.13 2.05
C ALA A 40 -8.19 11.55 2.79
N VAL A 41 -8.34 10.35 3.36
CA VAL A 41 -7.23 9.62 4.01
C VAL A 41 -6.15 9.27 2.99
N SER A 42 -6.50 8.79 1.80
CA SER A 42 -5.56 8.52 0.72
C SER A 42 -4.76 9.76 0.35
N LEU A 43 -5.41 10.92 0.21
CA LEU A 43 -4.74 12.18 -0.10
C LEU A 43 -3.76 12.58 1.01
N ALA A 44 -4.20 12.53 2.27
CA ALA A 44 -3.36 12.87 3.42
C ALA A 44 -2.13 11.95 3.52
N ILE A 45 -2.35 10.64 3.40
CA ILE A 45 -1.29 9.63 3.50
C ILE A 45 -0.31 9.73 2.32
N ALA A 46 -0.80 10.00 1.11
CA ALA A 46 0.06 10.18 -0.05
C ALA A 46 0.93 11.44 0.08
N CYS A 47 0.38 12.55 0.60
CA CYS A 47 1.18 13.73 0.93
C CYS A 47 2.26 13.43 1.98
N VAL A 48 1.93 12.68 3.04
CA VAL A 48 2.90 12.22 4.05
C VAL A 48 3.98 11.34 3.40
N ALA A 49 3.61 10.43 2.51
CA ALA A 49 4.53 9.53 1.82
C ALA A 49 5.49 10.29 0.89
N VAL A 50 5.01 11.30 0.14
CA VAL A 50 5.87 12.18 -0.65
C VAL A 50 6.85 12.93 0.26
N TYR A 51 6.34 13.53 1.34
CA TYR A 51 7.18 14.30 2.27
C TYR A 51 8.27 13.43 2.92
N SER A 52 7.89 12.26 3.44
CA SER A 52 8.82 11.36 4.11
C SER A 52 9.86 10.80 3.14
N ALA A 53 9.44 10.39 1.93
CA ALA A 53 10.34 9.91 0.90
C ALA A 53 11.33 11.01 0.49
N ALA A 54 10.86 12.24 0.21
CA ALA A 54 11.72 13.36 -0.18
C ALA A 54 12.77 13.70 0.90
N ARG A 55 12.42 13.55 2.17
CA ARG A 55 13.32 13.78 3.31
C ARG A 55 14.17 12.57 3.70
N GLY A 56 13.93 11.39 3.11
CA GLY A 56 14.59 10.15 3.51
C GLY A 56 14.21 9.67 4.90
N ILE A 57 12.97 9.96 5.32
CA ILE A 57 12.41 9.53 6.61
C ILE A 57 11.66 8.21 6.40
N ASP A 58 12.10 7.16 7.08
CA ASP A 58 11.41 5.87 7.08
C ASP A 58 10.24 5.89 8.06
N LEU A 59 9.03 5.96 7.52
CA LEU A 59 7.78 5.86 8.26
C LEU A 59 7.23 4.43 8.18
N GLU A 60 7.67 3.57 9.09
CA GLU A 60 7.12 2.24 9.29
C GLU A 60 6.66 2.09 10.76
N LEU A 61 5.37 1.80 10.92
CA LEU A 61 4.75 1.42 12.20
C LEU A 61 4.58 -0.09 12.22
N GLY A 62 5.09 -0.76 13.25
CA GLY A 62 5.02 -2.22 13.36
C GLY A 62 6.30 -2.82 13.95
N PRO A 63 6.42 -4.16 13.97
CA PRO A 63 7.58 -4.84 14.55
C PRO A 63 8.86 -4.54 13.75
N ARG A 64 9.61 -3.53 14.21
CA ARG A 64 10.92 -3.14 13.65
C ARG A 64 11.96 -4.21 13.94
N GLY A 65 12.81 -4.49 12.96
CA GLY A 65 13.94 -5.42 13.12
C GLY A 65 13.55 -6.91 13.14
N ALA A 66 12.31 -7.26 12.76
CA ALA A 66 11.82 -8.63 12.72
C ALA A 66 12.37 -9.41 11.50
N GLN A 67 13.70 -9.50 11.39
CA GLN A 67 14.37 -10.33 10.39
C GLN A 67 13.93 -11.79 10.59
N GLY A 68 13.10 -12.30 9.67
CA GLY A 68 12.60 -13.68 9.68
C GLY A 68 11.11 -13.87 9.96
N LEU A 69 10.37 -12.82 10.32
CA LEU A 69 8.91 -12.88 10.51
C LEU A 69 8.18 -12.25 9.31
N GLY A 70 8.48 -12.73 8.11
CA GLY A 70 7.95 -12.16 6.85
C GLY A 70 6.43 -11.94 6.87
N VAL A 71 5.66 -12.91 7.38
CA VAL A 71 4.19 -12.81 7.51
C VAL A 71 3.76 -11.74 8.51
N LEU A 72 4.36 -11.71 9.70
CA LEU A 72 4.01 -10.76 10.74
C LEU A 72 4.36 -9.32 10.32
N GLN A 73 5.52 -9.15 9.67
CA GLN A 73 5.92 -7.87 9.11
C GLN A 73 5.02 -7.48 7.92
N GLY A 74 4.63 -8.44 7.08
CA GLY A 74 3.64 -8.23 6.03
C GLY A 74 2.32 -7.71 6.55
N ALA A 75 1.79 -8.35 7.60
CA ALA A 75 0.49 -8.07 8.20
C ALA A 75 0.46 -6.80 9.05
N LEU A 76 1.49 -6.59 9.88
CA LEU A 76 1.47 -5.57 10.93
C LEU A 76 2.37 -4.37 10.65
N ALA A 77 3.32 -4.45 9.71
CA ALA A 77 4.07 -3.28 9.30
C ALA A 77 3.21 -2.41 8.41
N LEU A 78 2.63 -1.36 9.00
CA LEU A 78 1.86 -0.33 8.34
C LEU A 78 2.81 0.73 7.81
N THR A 79 2.97 0.73 6.49
CA THR A 79 3.62 1.80 5.74
C THR A 79 2.55 2.73 5.15
N PRO A 80 2.89 4.01 4.88
CA PRO A 80 2.00 4.91 4.17
C PRO A 80 1.44 4.30 2.87
N THR A 81 2.27 3.57 2.11
CA THR A 81 1.86 2.92 0.86
C THR A 81 0.84 1.79 1.06
N LYS A 82 0.92 1.01 2.15
CA LYS A 82 -0.10 -0.02 2.47
C LYS A 82 -1.42 0.61 2.87
N VAL A 83 -1.39 1.66 3.71
CA VAL A 83 -2.60 2.41 4.09
C VAL A 83 -3.27 2.99 2.84
N LEU A 84 -2.46 3.58 1.96
CA LEU A 84 -2.93 4.19 0.72
C LEU A 84 -3.62 3.17 -0.18
N VAL A 85 -3.02 2.00 -0.39
CA VAL A 85 -3.60 0.93 -1.21
C VAL A 85 -4.91 0.39 -0.61
N ILE A 86 -4.97 0.23 0.72
CA ILE A 86 -6.20 -0.19 1.41
C ILE A 86 -7.32 0.85 1.19
N ALA A 87 -7.02 2.13 1.42
CA ALA A 87 -8.00 3.20 1.29
C ALA A 87 -8.50 3.34 -0.16
N LEU A 88 -7.60 3.28 -1.15
CA LEU A 88 -7.98 3.31 -2.56
C LEU A 88 -8.80 2.08 -2.97
N ALA A 89 -8.44 0.89 -2.50
CA ALA A 89 -9.18 -0.34 -2.78
C ALA A 89 -10.59 -0.34 -2.13
N ALA A 90 -10.74 0.31 -0.97
CA ALA A 90 -12.02 0.49 -0.31
C ALA A 90 -12.94 1.44 -1.10
N ALA A 91 -12.39 2.53 -1.67
CA ALA A 91 -13.14 3.52 -2.43
C ALA A 91 -13.52 3.07 -3.87
N ALA A 92 -12.75 2.14 -4.46
CA ALA A 92 -12.97 1.67 -5.83
C ALA A 92 -14.14 0.67 -5.97
N ASP A 93 -14.41 0.18 -7.18
CA ASP A 93 -15.26 -0.99 -7.41
C ASP A 93 -14.67 -2.28 -6.83
N VAL A 94 -15.49 -3.30 -6.54
CA VAL A 94 -15.05 -4.48 -5.77
C VAL A 94 -13.96 -5.25 -6.51
N TYR A 95 -14.13 -5.43 -7.81
CA TYR A 95 -13.14 -6.11 -8.66
C TYR A 95 -11.86 -5.28 -8.80
N VAL A 96 -11.99 -3.96 -8.91
CA VAL A 96 -10.85 -3.03 -9.01
C VAL A 96 -10.05 -3.03 -7.70
N GLY A 97 -10.73 -2.98 -6.55
CA GLY A 97 -10.10 -3.03 -5.23
C GLY A 97 -9.37 -4.36 -4.99
N ILE A 98 -9.98 -5.49 -5.33
CA ILE A 98 -9.33 -6.81 -5.24
C ILE A 98 -8.12 -6.87 -6.17
N ALA A 99 -8.25 -6.40 -7.42
CA ALA A 99 -7.14 -6.36 -8.38
C ALA A 99 -5.99 -5.48 -7.88
N ALA A 100 -6.28 -4.32 -7.27
CA ALA A 100 -5.28 -3.44 -6.69
C ALA A 100 -4.53 -4.10 -5.52
N LEU A 101 -5.25 -4.76 -4.60
CA LEU A 101 -4.66 -5.52 -3.50
C LEU A 101 -3.77 -6.66 -4.02
N ALA A 102 -4.22 -7.39 -5.04
CA ALA A 102 -3.46 -8.48 -5.65
C ALA A 102 -2.20 -7.95 -6.37
N ALA A 103 -2.31 -6.88 -7.15
CA ALA A 103 -1.19 -6.25 -7.83
C ALA A 103 -0.12 -5.75 -6.84
N PHE A 104 -0.55 -5.08 -5.76
CA PHE A 104 0.34 -4.65 -4.69
C PHE A 104 1.00 -5.84 -3.99
N THR A 105 0.23 -6.89 -3.70
CA THR A 105 0.74 -8.11 -3.07
C THR A 105 1.81 -8.75 -3.93
N LEU A 106 1.55 -8.96 -5.23
CA LEU A 106 2.51 -9.55 -6.16
C LEU A 106 3.76 -8.68 -6.34
N GLY A 107 3.59 -7.36 -6.47
CA GLY A 107 4.68 -6.41 -6.53
C GLY A 107 5.55 -6.45 -5.26
N SER A 108 4.92 -6.50 -4.09
CA SER A 108 5.61 -6.63 -2.81
C SER A 108 6.37 -7.96 -2.69
N VAL A 109 5.76 -9.09 -3.09
CA VAL A 109 6.45 -10.39 -3.16
C VAL A 109 7.68 -10.29 -4.06
N ALA A 110 7.55 -9.74 -5.26
CA ALA A 110 8.64 -9.63 -6.22
C ALA A 110 9.78 -8.76 -5.68
N VAL A 111 9.46 -7.57 -5.17
CA VAL A 111 10.44 -6.62 -4.63
C VAL A 111 11.14 -7.20 -3.40
N MET A 112 10.39 -7.75 -2.44
CA MET A 112 10.98 -8.30 -1.21
C MET A 112 11.80 -9.58 -1.49
N THR A 113 11.39 -10.37 -2.49
CA THR A 113 12.17 -11.50 -2.96
C THR A 113 13.48 -11.06 -3.62
N ALA A 114 13.45 -10.01 -4.45
CA ALA A 114 14.64 -9.42 -5.05
C ALA A 114 15.57 -8.83 -3.98
N TYR A 115 15.00 -8.11 -3.00
CA TYR A 115 15.74 -7.55 -1.87
C TYR A 115 16.43 -8.63 -1.04
N GLY A 116 15.77 -9.77 -0.81
CA GLY A 116 16.36 -10.92 -0.11
C GLY A 116 17.45 -11.65 -0.89
N ARG A 117 17.56 -11.48 -2.22
CA ARG A 117 18.57 -12.15 -3.07
C ARG A 117 19.71 -11.25 -3.51
N ALA A 118 19.43 -9.98 -3.76
CA ALA A 118 20.33 -9.08 -4.48
C ALA A 118 20.37 -7.68 -3.85
N ARG A 119 20.30 -7.59 -2.51
CA ARG A 119 20.33 -6.32 -1.77
C ARG A 119 21.45 -5.37 -2.22
N ALA A 120 22.65 -5.90 -2.50
CA ALA A 120 23.81 -5.12 -2.90
C ALA A 120 23.71 -4.54 -4.32
N ALA A 121 22.83 -5.07 -5.18
CA ALA A 121 22.64 -4.63 -6.56
C ALA A 121 21.48 -3.64 -6.71
N ILE A 122 20.69 -3.39 -5.66
CA ILE A 122 19.57 -2.46 -5.71
C ILE A 122 20.11 -1.04 -5.55
N PRO A 123 19.87 -0.13 -6.52
CA PRO A 123 20.35 1.25 -6.43
C PRO A 123 19.85 1.93 -5.17
N SER A 124 20.76 2.65 -4.49
CA SER A 124 20.38 3.51 -3.37
C SER A 124 19.38 4.57 -3.86
N GLY A 125 18.23 4.66 -3.18
CA GLY A 125 17.17 5.63 -3.52
C GLY A 125 16.11 5.17 -4.52
N LEU A 126 16.20 3.95 -5.08
CA LEU A 126 15.12 3.42 -5.95
C LEU A 126 13.77 3.37 -5.21
N ASP A 127 13.78 2.97 -3.94
CA ASP A 127 12.61 2.94 -3.06
C ASP A 127 11.96 4.33 -2.91
N ARG A 128 12.80 5.37 -2.79
CA ARG A 128 12.33 6.77 -2.71
C ARG A 128 11.62 7.17 -3.99
N VAL A 129 12.21 6.88 -5.15
CA VAL A 129 11.63 7.23 -6.46
C VAL A 129 10.29 6.54 -6.66
N ILE A 130 10.21 5.24 -6.38
CA ILE A 130 8.96 4.47 -6.51
C ILE A 130 7.90 5.01 -5.55
N THR A 131 8.26 5.28 -4.29
CA THR A 131 7.32 5.82 -3.29
C THR A 131 6.75 7.16 -3.72
N ILE A 132 7.60 8.09 -4.20
CA ILE A 132 7.14 9.39 -4.70
C ILE A 132 6.21 9.20 -5.91
N ALA A 133 6.60 8.38 -6.89
CA ALA A 133 5.81 8.16 -8.10
C ALA A 133 4.41 7.60 -7.79
N VAL A 134 4.34 6.56 -6.95
CA VAL A 134 3.06 5.96 -6.51
C VAL A 134 2.23 6.99 -5.75
N SER A 135 2.85 7.73 -4.83
CA SER A 135 2.13 8.71 -4.01
C SER A 135 1.56 9.86 -4.86
N LEU A 136 2.29 10.35 -5.86
CA LEU A 136 1.79 11.37 -6.78
C LEU A 136 0.61 10.85 -7.62
N ALA A 137 0.69 9.62 -8.12
CA ALA A 137 -0.41 8.98 -8.84
C ALA A 137 -1.66 8.84 -7.94
N SER A 138 -1.47 8.49 -6.67
CA SER A 138 -2.56 8.39 -5.71
C SER A 138 -3.15 9.75 -5.32
N ILE A 139 -2.34 10.80 -5.20
CA ILE A 139 -2.83 12.17 -5.01
C ILE A 139 -3.73 12.56 -6.17
N LEU A 140 -3.26 12.33 -7.41
CA LEU A 140 -4.04 12.65 -8.60
C LEU A 140 -5.37 11.89 -8.60
N TYR A 141 -5.34 10.57 -8.36
CA TYR A 141 -6.55 9.76 -8.31
C TYR A 141 -7.52 10.22 -7.21
N ALA A 142 -7.02 10.47 -5.99
CA ALA A 142 -7.83 10.90 -4.86
C ALA A 142 -8.44 12.29 -5.09
N ALA A 143 -7.66 13.22 -5.66
CA ALA A 143 -8.14 14.55 -6.00
C ALA A 143 -9.22 14.51 -7.09
N LEU A 144 -9.03 13.71 -8.14
CA LEU A 144 -10.04 13.51 -9.18
C LEU A 144 -11.31 12.85 -8.62
N GLY A 145 -11.18 11.91 -7.69
CA GLY A 145 -12.30 11.28 -6.99
C GLY A 145 -13.11 12.28 -6.17
N LEU A 146 -12.45 13.09 -5.34
CA LEU A 146 -13.09 14.13 -4.53
C LEU A 146 -13.77 15.23 -5.36
N LEU A 147 -13.25 15.51 -6.55
CA LEU A 147 -13.86 16.45 -7.51
C LEU A 147 -15.03 15.83 -8.28
N GLY A 148 -15.37 14.55 -8.06
CA GLY A 148 -16.40 13.83 -8.79
C GLY A 148 -16.01 13.45 -10.23
N LEU A 149 -14.77 13.72 -10.64
CA LEU A 149 -14.28 13.51 -12.00
C LEU A 149 -13.78 12.08 -12.25
N ALA A 150 -13.48 11.31 -11.19
CA ALA A 150 -13.05 9.91 -11.33
C ALA A 150 -14.21 8.94 -11.61
N TYR A 151 -15.47 9.38 -11.45
CA TYR A 151 -16.68 8.56 -11.64
C TYR A 151 -17.41 8.82 -12.97
N LEU A 152 -16.85 9.66 -13.85
CA LEU A 152 -17.42 10.04 -15.14
C LEU A 152 -16.87 9.24 -16.33
N GLY A 153 -16.22 8.10 -16.07
CA GLY A 153 -15.68 7.18 -17.08
C GLY A 153 -16.43 5.86 -17.13
#